data_AF-A0A6I3FJW5-F1
#
_entry.id   AF-A0A6I3FJW5-F1
#
_cell.length_a   1.000
_cell.length_b   1.000
_cell.length_c   1.000
_cell.angle_alpha   90.00
_cell.angle_beta   90.00
_cell.angle_gamma   90.00
#
_symmetry.space_group_name_H-M   'P 1'
#
loop_
_entity.id
_entity.type
_entity.pdbx_description
1 polymer ?
#
loop_
_entity_poly.entity_id
_entity_poly.type
_entity_poly.pdbx_seq_one_letter_code
_entity_poly.pdbx_strand_id
1 'polypeptide(L)'
;MAGIHVLHRHPFTPFDQTPSAEASSFLAMPIPDEILPQVTGENFRHRLGTFPVEITNWLPLDAETNLTIELKKKLLETRRDEVVGFKAGGEAVAQEAALLVSQWAGVELSSTGINALVEASSLVADDLAVLQPVKSADGN
;
A
#
# COMPACT_ATOMS: atom_id res chain seq x y z
N MET A 1 12.07 26.79 5.99
CA MET A 1 12.51 25.48 5.45
C MET A 1 11.28 24.61 5.35
N ALA A 2 10.86 24.24 4.14
CA ALA A 2 9.83 23.23 3.99
C ALA A 2 10.42 21.91 4.49
N GLY A 3 9.77 21.25 5.45
CA GLY A 3 10.26 19.98 5.98
C GLY A 3 10.37 18.95 4.85
N ILE A 4 11.38 18.08 4.92
CA ILE A 4 11.60 16.88 4.09
C ILE A 4 10.50 15.81 4.26
N HIS A 5 9.34 16.22 4.74
CA HIS A 5 8.18 15.37 4.99
C HIS A 5 7.04 15.85 4.11
N VAL A 6 6.46 14.95 3.33
CA VAL A 6 5.15 15.18 2.75
C VAL A 6 4.15 15.06 3.90
N LEU A 7 3.66 16.20 4.38
CA LEU A 7 2.56 16.20 5.34
C LEU A 7 1.29 15.79 4.58
N HIS A 8 0.88 14.54 4.73
CA HIS A 8 -0.43 14.07 4.29
C HIS A 8 -1.49 14.86 5.07
N ARG A 9 -2.07 15.89 4.43
CA ARG A 9 -3.14 16.67 5.06
C ARG A 9 -4.36 15.76 5.19
N HIS A 10 -4.87 15.63 6.40
CA HIS A 10 -6.15 14.99 6.65
C HIS A 10 -7.31 15.86 6.15
N PRO A 11 -8.30 15.32 5.44
CA PRO A 11 -8.32 14.03 4.74
C PRO A 11 -7.54 14.08 3.42
N PHE A 12 -6.83 12.99 3.08
CA PHE A 12 -5.94 12.91 1.91
C PHE A 12 -6.68 12.44 0.66
N THR A 13 -7.68 11.58 0.82
CA THR A 13 -8.61 11.15 -0.22
C THR A 13 -10.06 11.55 0.11
N PRO A 14 -10.98 11.57 -0.87
CA PRO A 14 -12.40 11.88 -0.63
C PRO A 14 -13.11 10.94 0.37
N PHE A 15 -12.48 9.82 0.72
CA PHE A 15 -13.06 8.78 1.56
C PHE A 15 -12.51 8.79 2.99
N ASP A 16 -11.43 9.53 3.25
CA ASP A 16 -10.84 9.57 4.58
C ASP A 16 -11.73 10.38 5.52
N GLN A 17 -11.90 9.89 6.74
CA GLN A 17 -12.53 10.65 7.81
C GLN A 17 -11.46 11.46 8.54
N THR A 18 -11.77 12.70 8.90
CA THR A 18 -10.88 13.52 9.72
C THR A 18 -10.65 12.82 11.07
N PRO A 19 -9.40 12.47 11.43
CA PRO A 19 -9.11 11.88 12.74
C PRO A 19 -9.45 12.89 13.84
N SER A 20 -9.76 12.40 15.05
CA SER A 20 -10.00 13.27 16.21
C SER A 20 -8.73 13.88 16.81
N ALA A 21 -7.55 13.41 16.38
CA ALA A 21 -6.24 13.88 16.85
C ALA A 21 -5.74 15.08 16.01
N GLU A 22 -4.97 15.98 16.63
CA GLU A 22 -4.42 17.15 15.93
C GLU A 22 -3.32 16.76 14.93
N ALA A 23 -3.40 17.28 13.71
CA ALA A 23 -2.42 16.99 12.63
C ALA A 23 -0.95 17.29 13.02
N SER A 24 -0.72 18.17 13.98
CA SER A 24 0.61 18.51 14.51
C SER A 24 1.26 17.43 15.37
N SER A 25 0.52 16.40 15.80
CA SER A 25 1.07 15.29 16.59
C SER A 25 1.61 14.13 15.75
N PHE A 26 1.43 14.15 14.42
CA PHE A 26 1.86 13.09 13.53
C PHE A 26 3.36 13.25 13.19
N LEU A 27 4.14 12.20 13.45
CA LEU A 27 5.57 12.14 13.14
C LEU A 27 5.76 11.19 11.95
N ALA A 28 5.73 11.75 10.73
CA ALA A 28 6.00 10.99 9.52
C ALA A 28 7.48 10.57 9.47
N MET A 29 7.72 9.34 9.02
CA MET A 29 9.09 8.89 8.73
C MET A 29 9.73 9.80 7.67
N PRO A 30 11.00 10.21 7.84
CA PRO A 30 11.73 10.91 6.78
C PRO A 30 11.88 9.99 5.56
N ILE A 31 11.64 10.54 4.38
CA ILE A 31 11.92 9.84 3.12
C ILE A 31 13.44 9.69 3.01
N PRO A 32 13.99 8.48 2.80
CA PRO A 32 15.43 8.28 2.61
C PRO A 32 15.99 9.16 1.49
N ASP A 33 17.14 9.79 1.72
CA ASP A 33 17.76 10.71 0.76
C ASP A 33 18.06 10.03 -0.59
N GLU A 34 18.29 8.71 -0.56
CA GLU A 34 18.58 7.89 -1.74
C GLU A 34 17.40 7.78 -2.71
N ILE A 35 16.16 7.97 -2.22
CA ILE A 35 14.95 7.92 -3.04
C ILE A 35 14.38 9.32 -3.32
N LEU A 36 14.97 10.36 -2.74
CA LEU A 36 14.58 11.73 -3.06
C LEU A 36 14.91 12.05 -4.53
N PRO A 37 14.03 12.76 -5.24
CA PRO A 37 14.32 13.21 -6.59
C PRO A 37 15.58 14.06 -6.60
N GLN A 38 16.65 13.60 -7.26
CA GLN A 38 17.80 14.46 -7.49
C GLN A 38 17.42 15.57 -8.46
N VAL A 39 17.27 16.79 -7.93
CA VAL A 39 16.96 17.99 -8.70
C VAL A 39 18.01 18.15 -9.80
N THR A 40 17.60 17.99 -11.06
CA THR A 40 18.50 18.11 -12.21
C THR A 40 17.99 19.23 -13.10
N GLY A 41 18.53 20.44 -12.87
CA GLY A 41 17.97 21.67 -13.43
C GLY A 41 16.64 22.05 -12.76
N GLU A 42 15.83 22.87 -13.43
CA GLU A 42 14.56 23.38 -12.89
C GLU A 42 13.35 22.45 -13.14
N ASN A 43 13.56 21.31 -13.82
CA ASN A 43 12.47 20.44 -14.27
C ASN A 43 12.44 19.12 -13.50
N PHE A 44 11.26 18.79 -12.96
CA PHE A 44 10.99 17.44 -12.47
C PHE A 44 11.04 16.44 -13.63
N ARG A 45 11.74 15.32 -13.44
CA ARG A 45 11.79 14.23 -14.43
C ARG A 45 11.47 12.91 -13.73
N HIS A 46 10.53 12.15 -14.30
CA HIS A 46 10.28 10.77 -13.89
C HIS A 46 11.56 9.94 -14.08
N ARG A 47 11.87 9.10 -13.10
CA ARG A 47 13.00 8.16 -13.13
C ARG A 47 12.54 6.81 -12.63
N LEU A 48 13.22 5.77 -13.09
CA LEU A 48 13.04 4.42 -12.55
C LEU A 48 13.96 4.25 -11.34
N GLY A 49 13.43 4.49 -10.13
CA GLY A 49 14.13 4.32 -8.86
C GLY A 49 13.81 2.97 -8.21
N THR A 50 14.10 1.87 -8.91
CA THR A 50 13.85 0.52 -8.38
C THR A 50 15.07 0.01 -7.61
N PHE A 51 14.88 -0.38 -6.35
CA PHE A 51 15.92 -0.96 -5.51
C PHE A 51 15.48 -2.37 -5.07
N PRO A 52 16.42 -3.32 -4.91
CA PRO A 52 16.10 -4.59 -4.27
C PRO A 52 15.59 -4.34 -2.84
N VAL A 53 14.52 -5.04 -2.47
CA VAL A 53 13.94 -4.97 -1.12
C VAL A 53 14.03 -6.35 -0.48
N GLU A 54 14.64 -6.41 0.70
CA GLU A 54 14.60 -7.60 1.55
C GLU A 54 13.17 -7.81 2.05
N ILE A 55 12.66 -9.04 1.98
CA ILE A 55 11.26 -9.33 2.35
C ILE A 55 10.96 -8.93 3.80
N THR A 56 11.95 -9.00 4.70
CA THR A 56 11.80 -8.54 6.08
C THR A 56 11.55 -7.02 6.20
N ASN A 57 11.97 -6.25 5.20
CA ASN A 57 11.78 -4.81 5.11
C ASN A 57 10.70 -4.44 4.07
N TRP A 58 9.90 -5.42 3.64
CA TRP A 58 8.94 -5.24 2.54
C TRP A 58 7.89 -4.18 2.85
N LEU A 59 7.41 -4.14 4.09
CA LEU A 59 6.38 -3.21 4.53
C LEU A 59 6.84 -2.49 5.81
N PRO A 60 6.93 -1.15 5.79
CA PRO A 60 7.36 -0.40 6.96
C PRO A 60 6.31 -0.52 8.07
N LEU A 61 6.80 -0.65 9.31
CA LEU A 61 5.98 -0.54 10.52
C LEU A 61 6.37 0.76 11.22
N ASP A 62 5.45 1.72 11.18
CA ASP A 62 5.60 3.04 11.80
C ASP A 62 4.45 3.35 12.77
N ALA A 63 4.44 4.56 13.33
CA ALA A 63 3.44 4.97 14.30
C ALA A 63 2.02 5.08 13.72
N GLU A 64 1.87 5.20 12.40
CA GLU A 64 0.58 5.38 11.72
C GLU A 64 0.02 4.06 11.19
N THR A 65 0.85 3.04 11.06
CA THR A 65 0.49 1.74 10.47
C THR A 65 -0.82 1.16 11.01
N ASN A 66 -1.00 1.11 12.33
CA ASN A 66 -2.23 0.57 12.93
C ASN A 66 -3.46 1.44 12.65
N LEU A 67 -3.30 2.78 12.63
CA LEU A 67 -4.39 3.70 12.32
C LEU A 67 -4.84 3.51 10.87
N THR A 68 -3.89 3.40 9.93
CA THR A 68 -4.18 3.16 8.51
C THR A 68 -4.88 1.83 8.29
N ILE A 69 -4.47 0.77 9.00
CA ILE A 69 -5.14 -0.53 8.95
C ILE A 69 -6.60 -0.43 9.41
N GLU A 70 -6.88 0.28 10.51
CA GLU A 70 -8.26 0.44 11.00
C GLU A 70 -9.12 1.28 10.05
N LEU A 71 -8.58 2.33 9.43
CA LEU A 71 -9.25 3.10 8.39
C LEU A 71 -9.60 2.22 7.18
N LYS A 72 -8.65 1.37 6.76
CA LYS A 72 -8.84 0.43 5.64
C LYS A 72 -9.93 -0.61 5.95
N LYS A 73 -9.93 -1.21 7.15
CA LYS A 73 -10.99 -2.14 7.57
C LYS A 73 -12.37 -1.49 7.47
N LYS A 74 -12.52 -0.26 7.97
CA LYS A 74 -13.77 0.50 7.87
C LYS A 74 -14.18 0.76 6.41
N LEU A 75 -13.23 1.06 5.54
CA LEU A 75 -13.48 1.28 4.12
C LEU A 75 -13.95 -0.01 3.43
N LEU A 76 -13.31 -1.15 3.73
CA LEU A 76 -13.70 -2.47 3.24
C LEU A 76 -15.08 -2.90 3.74
N GLU A 77 -15.43 -2.60 4.99
CA GLU A 77 -16.76 -2.90 5.54
C GLU A 77 -17.87 -2.07 4.89
N THR A 78 -17.61 -0.78 4.63
CA THR A 78 -18.67 0.16 4.21
C THR A 78 -18.76 0.35 2.70
N ARG A 79 -17.67 0.13 1.97
CA ARG A 79 -17.54 0.47 0.54
C ARG A 79 -16.72 -0.54 -0.25
N ARG A 80 -16.78 -1.82 0.15
CA ARG A 80 -16.00 -2.90 -0.48
C ARG A 80 -15.97 -2.84 -2.01
N ASP A 81 -17.13 -2.67 -2.63
CA ASP A 81 -17.27 -2.75 -4.09
C ASP A 81 -16.72 -1.52 -4.82
N GLU A 82 -16.45 -0.43 -4.11
CA GLU A 82 -15.79 0.77 -4.67
C GLU A 82 -14.25 0.64 -4.63
N VAL A 83 -13.71 -0.17 -3.71
CA VAL A 83 -12.27 -0.21 -3.41
C VAL A 83 -11.62 -1.56 -3.70
N VAL A 84 -12.41 -2.60 -3.97
CA VAL A 84 -11.93 -3.93 -4.37
C VAL A 84 -12.23 -4.16 -5.84
N GLY A 85 -11.18 -4.10 -6.67
CA GLY A 85 -11.25 -4.49 -8.07
C GLY A 85 -10.80 -5.95 -8.26
N PHE A 86 -11.52 -6.71 -9.09
CA PHE A 86 -11.13 -8.08 -9.43
C PHE A 86 -11.43 -8.42 -10.89
N LYS A 87 -10.46 -9.05 -11.55
CA LYS A 87 -10.61 -9.60 -12.90
C LYS A 87 -10.76 -11.11 -12.80
N ALA A 88 -11.83 -11.65 -13.38
CA ALA A 88 -12.09 -13.09 -13.43
C ALA A 88 -10.88 -13.86 -14.02
N GLY A 89 -10.54 -14.98 -13.41
CA GLY A 89 -9.34 -15.78 -13.74
C GLY A 89 -8.08 -15.37 -12.95
N GLY A 90 -8.17 -14.33 -12.11
CA GLY A 90 -7.08 -13.86 -11.25
C GLY A 90 -7.04 -14.53 -9.86
N GLU A 91 -7.89 -15.51 -9.57
CA GLU A 91 -8.08 -16.07 -8.23
C GLU A 91 -6.80 -16.69 -7.66
N ALA A 92 -6.05 -17.41 -8.50
CA ALA A 92 -4.80 -18.06 -8.10
C ALA A 92 -3.73 -17.04 -7.71
N VAL A 93 -3.57 -15.96 -8.49
CA VAL A 93 -2.57 -14.92 -8.22
C VAL A 93 -2.98 -14.09 -7.01
N ALA A 94 -4.28 -13.81 -6.85
CA ALA A 94 -4.79 -13.16 -5.65
C ALA A 94 -4.53 -14.00 -4.38
N GLN A 95 -4.75 -15.32 -4.45
CA GLN A 95 -4.46 -16.24 -3.36
C GLN A 95 -2.97 -16.26 -3.01
N GLU A 96 -2.10 -16.34 -4.01
CA GLU A 96 -0.65 -16.37 -3.82
C GLU A 96 -0.17 -15.08 -3.12
N ALA A 97 -0.58 -13.92 -3.63
CA ALA A 97 -0.24 -12.63 -3.03
C ALA A 97 -0.75 -12.52 -1.59
N ALA A 98 -1.97 -13.00 -1.32
CA ALA A 98 -2.53 -13.04 0.03
C ALA A 98 -1.67 -13.87 0.99
N LEU A 99 -1.22 -15.06 0.57
CA LEU A 99 -0.38 -15.95 1.38
C LEU A 99 0.99 -15.32 1.68
N LEU A 100 1.59 -14.60 0.73
CA LEU A 100 2.85 -13.89 0.96
C LEU A 100 2.72 -12.83 2.05
N VAL A 101 1.66 -12.02 1.97
CA VAL A 101 1.37 -10.99 2.97
C VAL A 101 1.05 -11.62 4.33
N SER A 102 0.25 -12.70 4.36
CA SER A 102 -0.12 -13.36 5.61
C SER A 102 1.07 -14.04 6.28
N GLN A 103 1.97 -14.65 5.49
CA GLN A 103 3.22 -15.22 5.98
C GLN A 103 4.15 -14.14 6.54
N TRP A 104 4.27 -12.99 5.87
CA TRP A 104 5.02 -11.85 6.39
C TRP A 104 4.44 -11.33 7.70
N ALA A 105 3.11 -11.21 7.79
CA ALA A 105 2.40 -10.75 8.99
C ALA A 105 2.34 -11.78 10.12
N GLY A 106 2.67 -13.05 9.86
CA GLY A 106 2.54 -14.15 10.83
C GLY A 106 1.09 -14.50 11.18
N VAL A 107 0.15 -14.29 10.24
CA VAL A 107 -1.30 -14.51 10.43
C VAL A 107 -1.79 -15.58 9.45
N GLU A 108 -2.60 -16.52 9.94
CA GLU A 108 -3.29 -17.48 9.09
C GLU A 108 -4.56 -16.86 8.49
N LEU A 109 -4.76 -17.03 7.19
CA LEU A 109 -5.96 -16.55 6.50
C LEU A 109 -7.09 -17.56 6.60
N SER A 110 -8.31 -17.04 6.74
CA SER A 110 -9.55 -17.84 6.76
C SER A 110 -10.26 -17.89 5.39
N SER A 111 -9.94 -16.96 4.50
CA SER A 111 -10.58 -16.79 3.19
C SER A 111 -9.75 -17.35 2.04
N THR A 112 -10.36 -17.42 0.85
CA THR A 112 -9.70 -17.86 -0.39
C THR A 112 -9.91 -16.89 -1.56
N GLY A 113 -9.07 -17.01 -2.59
CA GLY A 113 -9.13 -16.23 -3.83
C GLY A 113 -9.02 -14.72 -3.58
N ILE A 114 -9.91 -13.93 -4.19
CA ILE A 114 -9.96 -12.47 -3.97
C ILE A 114 -10.25 -12.11 -2.52
N ASN A 115 -11.05 -12.91 -1.80
CA ASN A 115 -11.37 -12.62 -0.41
C ASN A 115 -10.17 -12.84 0.51
N ALA A 116 -9.28 -13.79 0.17
CA ALA A 116 -7.98 -13.91 0.86
C ALA A 116 -7.14 -12.64 0.68
N LEU A 117 -7.12 -12.06 -0.51
CA LEU A 117 -6.37 -10.82 -0.76
C LEU A 117 -6.97 -9.63 -0.02
N VAL A 118 -8.31 -9.56 0.08
CA VAL A 118 -9.00 -8.55 0.88
C VAL A 118 -8.68 -8.71 2.37
N GLU A 119 -8.72 -9.93 2.89
CA GLU A 119 -8.31 -10.24 4.27
C GLU A 119 -6.85 -9.85 4.53
N ALA A 120 -5.94 -10.26 3.64
CA ALA A 120 -4.53 -9.92 3.72
C ALA A 120 -4.26 -8.41 3.63
N SER A 121 -5.03 -7.67 2.83
CA SER A 121 -4.91 -6.21 2.74
C SER A 121 -5.17 -5.51 4.08
N SER A 122 -5.94 -6.14 4.97
CA SER A 122 -6.23 -5.64 6.32
C SER A 122 -5.11 -5.92 7.33
N LEU A 123 -4.01 -6.54 6.89
CA LEU A 123 -2.83 -6.81 7.71
C LEU A 123 -1.70 -5.80 7.49
N VAL A 124 -1.85 -4.92 6.50
CA VAL A 124 -0.80 -4.01 6.03
C VAL A 124 -1.35 -2.60 5.84
N ALA A 125 -0.51 -1.57 5.99
CA ALA A 125 -0.93 -0.19 5.77
C ALA A 125 -1.13 0.12 4.27
N ASP A 126 -0.25 -0.39 3.41
CA ASP A 126 -0.23 -0.08 1.98
C ASP A 126 -1.35 -0.77 1.17
N ASP A 127 -1.68 -0.18 0.02
CA ASP A 127 -2.62 -0.77 -0.94
C ASP A 127 -1.98 -1.97 -1.67
N LEU A 128 -2.78 -3.02 -1.89
CA LEU A 128 -2.34 -4.21 -2.61
C LEU A 128 -2.89 -4.20 -4.04
N ALA A 129 -1.97 -4.14 -5.01
CA ALA A 129 -2.28 -4.36 -6.42
C ALA A 129 -1.56 -5.59 -6.93
N VAL A 130 -2.32 -6.55 -7.46
CA VAL A 130 -1.79 -7.81 -7.99
C VAL A 130 -2.00 -7.83 -9.49
N LEU A 131 -0.90 -7.95 -10.23
CA LEU A 131 -0.92 -7.99 -11.69
C LEU A 131 -0.69 -9.42 -12.15
N GLN A 132 -1.62 -9.94 -12.96
CA GLN A 132 -1.40 -11.19 -13.67
C GLN A 132 -0.60 -10.89 -14.95
N PRO A 133 0.58 -11.50 -15.13
CA PRO A 133 1.32 -11.34 -16.37
C PRO A 133 0.49 -11.89 -17.52
N VAL A 134 0.26 -11.05 -18.52
CA VAL A 134 -0.28 -11.47 -19.81
C VAL A 134 0.89 -11.79 -20.71
N LYS A 135 0.82 -12.93 -21.42
CA LYS A 135 1.78 -13.22 -22.47
C LYS A 135 1.71 -12.10 -23.50
N SER A 136 2.82 -11.43 -23.73
CA SER A 136 2.94 -10.49 -24.84
C SER A 136 2.66 -11.23 -26.14
N ALA A 137 1.94 -10.59 -27.07
CA ALA A 137 1.79 -11.10 -28.43
C ALA A 137 3.15 -11.31 -29.12
N ASP A 138 4.18 -10.61 -28.63
CA ASP A 138 5.52 -10.58 -29.18
C ASP A 138 6.47 -11.61 -28.52
N GLY A 139 5.98 -12.41 -27.57
CA GLY A 139 6.64 -13.65 -27.15
C GLY A 139 7.89 -13.57 -26.27
N ASN A 140 8.22 -12.39 -25.72
CA ASN A 140 9.25 -12.26 -24.66
C ASN A 140 8.61 -11.96 -23.30
#